data_AF-A0A672KJN6-F1
#
_entry.id   AF-A0A672KJN6-F1
#
_cell.length_a   1.000
_cell.length_b   1.000
_cell.length_c   1.000
_cell.angle_alpha   90.00
_cell.angle_beta   90.00
_cell.angle_gamma   90.00
#
_symmetry.space_group_name_H-M   'P 1'
#
loop_
_entity.id
_entity.type
_entity.pdbx_description
1 polymer ?
#
loop_
_entity_poly.entity_id
_entity_poly.type
_entity_poly.pdbx_seq_one_letter_code
_entity_poly.pdbx_strand_id
1 'polypeptide(L)'
;MFSLTSPAALMAIISAGVSQMAWPALSPDLNPIENLWDQLSHRVEGRNPALQILNDLRAALQEEWDAMPQQTTSRLVNSMRHRCQAVIDTCLIPSPYLTVDTELNYNTLNCA
;
A
#
# COMPACT_ATOMS: atom_id res chain seq x y z
N MET A 1 0.38 -10.88 -1.30
CA MET A 1 -0.77 -11.43 -0.54
C MET A 1 -0.33 -11.67 0.90
N PHE A 2 -0.44 -10.66 1.77
CA PHE A 2 0.05 -10.70 3.17
C PHE A 2 -1.05 -11.03 4.18
N SER A 3 -1.93 -12.00 3.88
CA SER A 3 -2.94 -12.45 4.85
C SER A 3 -2.43 -13.65 5.62
N LEU A 4 -1.54 -13.41 6.58
CA LEU A 4 -1.26 -14.33 7.69
C LEU A 4 -0.94 -13.53 8.95
N THR A 5 -1.92 -12.79 9.51
CA THR A 5 -1.80 -12.38 10.91
C THR A 5 -1.97 -13.64 11.76
N SER A 6 -0.84 -14.27 12.10
CA SER A 6 -0.77 -15.30 13.13
C SER A 6 -1.58 -14.85 14.37
N PRO A 7 -2.35 -15.73 15.03
CA PRO A 7 -3.08 -15.38 16.23
C PRO A 7 -2.20 -14.71 17.29
N ALA A 8 -0.93 -15.11 17.38
CA ALA A 8 0.05 -14.50 18.27
C ALA A 8 0.39 -13.05 17.89
N ALA A 9 0.51 -12.75 16.58
CA ALA A 9 0.76 -11.40 16.10
C ALA A 9 -0.45 -10.49 16.33
N LEU A 10 -1.68 -11.00 16.13
CA LEU A 10 -2.90 -10.24 16.42
C LEU A 10 -3.01 -9.89 17.91
N MET A 11 -2.72 -10.85 18.79
CA MET A 11 -2.70 -10.61 20.23
C MET A 11 -1.64 -9.58 20.64
N ALA A 12 -0.47 -9.57 20.00
CA ALA A 12 0.56 -8.57 20.25
C ALA A 12 0.14 -7.15 19.81
N ILE A 13 -0.57 -7.02 18.70
CA ILE A 13 -1.10 -5.73 18.21
C ILE A 13 -2.14 -5.18 19.20
N ILE A 14 -3.06 -6.05 19.64
CA ILE A 14 -4.13 -5.67 20.59
C ILE A 14 -3.53 -5.32 21.96
N SER A 15 -2.56 -6.10 22.45
CA SER A 15 -1.91 -5.83 23.74
C SER A 15 -1.07 -4.55 23.75
N ALA A 16 -0.51 -4.17 22.59
CA ALA A 16 0.17 -2.89 22.39
C ALA A 16 -0.79 -1.68 22.29
N GLY A 17 -2.11 -1.90 22.33
CA GLY A 17 -3.12 -0.85 22.23
C GLY A 17 -3.25 -0.25 20.83
N VAL A 18 -2.74 -0.94 19.80
CA VAL A 18 -2.81 -0.48 18.41
C VAL A 18 -4.12 -0.93 17.78
N SER A 19 -4.90 0.02 17.25
CA SER A 19 -6.12 -0.31 16.50
C SER A 19 -5.77 -0.85 15.13
N GLN A 20 -6.31 -2.03 14.79
CA GLN A 20 -6.20 -2.58 13.44
C GLN A 20 -7.20 -1.88 12.51
N MET A 21 -6.73 -1.45 11.35
CA MET A 21 -7.59 -0.97 10.27
C MET A 21 -8.07 -2.15 9.42
N ALA A 22 -9.36 -2.20 9.09
CA ALA A 22 -9.88 -3.17 8.14
C ALA A 22 -9.34 -2.84 6.74
N TRP A 23 -8.69 -3.82 6.10
CA TRP A 23 -8.09 -3.64 4.78
C TRP A 23 -8.78 -4.51 3.74
N PRO A 24 -9.22 -3.96 2.60
CA PRO A 24 -9.77 -4.75 1.52
C PRO A 24 -8.71 -5.66 0.92
N ALA A 25 -9.10 -6.89 0.56
CA ALA A 25 -8.20 -7.82 -0.09
C ALA A 25 -7.80 -7.29 -1.48
N LEU A 26 -6.56 -7.59 -1.91
CA LEU A 26 -6.07 -7.28 -3.26
C LEU A 26 -6.09 -5.79 -3.66
N SER A 27 -6.03 -4.86 -2.70
CA SER A 27 -5.95 -3.41 -3.00
C SER A 27 -4.55 -2.83 -2.71
N PRO A 28 -3.52 -3.11 -3.54
CA PRO A 28 -2.21 -2.47 -3.42
C PRO A 28 -2.33 -0.95 -3.66
N ASP A 29 -3.31 -0.52 -4.46
CA ASP A 29 -3.61 0.88 -4.74
C ASP A 29 -4.13 1.66 -3.53
N LEU A 30 -4.47 0.98 -2.45
CA LEU A 30 -4.78 1.64 -1.19
C LEU A 30 -3.58 1.64 -0.25
N ASN A 31 -2.52 0.88 -0.51
CA ASN A 31 -1.43 0.73 0.44
C ASN A 31 -0.40 1.87 0.23
N PRO A 32 -0.28 2.84 1.17
CA PRO A 32 0.63 3.96 0.99
C PRO A 32 2.09 3.53 0.90
N ILE A 33 2.45 2.40 1.51
CA ILE A 33 3.84 1.92 1.54
C ILE A 33 4.31 1.43 0.17
N GLU A 34 3.42 0.92 -0.69
CA GLU A 34 3.79 0.48 -2.04
C GLU A 34 4.29 1.68 -2.86
N ASN A 35 3.67 2.84 -2.68
CA ASN A 35 4.12 4.07 -3.33
C ASN A 35 5.45 4.58 -2.75
N LEU A 36 5.70 4.40 -1.44
CA LEU A 36 7.01 4.68 -0.87
C LEU A 36 8.09 3.75 -1.43
N TRP A 37 7.79 2.47 -1.61
CA TRP A 37 8.71 1.50 -2.19
C TRP A 37 9.05 1.82 -3.65
N ASP A 38 8.05 2.24 -4.42
CA ASP A 38 8.23 2.69 -5.81
C ASP A 38 9.17 3.91 -5.89
N GLN A 39 8.93 4.92 -5.05
CA GLN A 39 9.81 6.10 -4.97
C GLN A 39 11.23 5.76 -4.52
N LEU A 40 11.39 4.85 -3.55
CA LEU A 40 12.70 4.42 -3.08
C LEU A 40 13.45 3.66 -4.18
N SER A 41 12.78 2.75 -4.88
CA SER A 41 13.36 1.97 -5.97
C SER A 41 13.87 2.90 -7.08
N HIS A 42 13.07 3.89 -7.49
CA HIS A 42 13.48 4.87 -8.48
C HIS A 42 14.69 5.71 -8.06
N ARG A 43 14.80 6.07 -6.78
CA ARG A 43 15.98 6.81 -6.28
C ARG A 43 17.24 5.95 -6.29
N VAL A 44 17.13 4.68 -5.91
CA VAL A 44 18.24 3.74 -5.91
C VAL A 44 18.66 3.40 -7.35
N GLU A 45 17.72 3.22 -8.27
CA GLU A 45 17.99 3.02 -9.70
C GLU A 45 18.67 4.23 -10.36
N GLY A 46 18.37 5.44 -9.88
CA GLY A 46 19.00 6.67 -10.33
C GLY A 46 20.46 6.84 -9.89
N ARG A 47 20.98 5.98 -9.00
CA ARG A 47 22.38 6.04 -8.55
C ARG A 47 23.32 5.42 -9.60
N ASN A 48 24.43 6.11 -9.86
CA ASN A 48 25.49 5.70 -10.78
C ASN A 48 26.83 5.69 -10.02
N PRO A 49 27.67 4.65 -10.09
CA PRO A 49 27.53 3.38 -10.82
C PRO A 49 26.54 2.40 -10.19
N ALA A 50 26.05 1.48 -11.01
CA ALA A 50 25.18 0.38 -10.60
C ALA A 50 25.72 -0.30 -9.33
N LEU A 51 24.87 -0.42 -8.31
CA LEU A 51 25.23 -1.02 -7.03
C LEU A 51 25.36 -2.54 -7.23
N GLN A 52 26.56 -3.00 -7.60
CA GLN A 52 26.81 -4.41 -7.95
C GLN A 52 26.97 -5.34 -6.74
N ILE A 53 27.18 -4.78 -5.55
CA ILE A 53 27.44 -5.51 -4.32
C ILE A 53 26.25 -5.34 -3.36
N LEU A 54 25.79 -6.43 -2.74
CA LEU A 54 24.67 -6.42 -1.79
C LEU A 54 24.86 -5.42 -0.63
N ASN A 55 26.10 -5.26 -0.14
CA ASN A 55 26.41 -4.30 0.91
C ASN A 55 26.23 -2.85 0.44
N ASP A 56 26.64 -2.54 -0.79
CA ASP A 56 26.49 -1.20 -1.37
C ASP A 56 25.01 -0.91 -1.65
N LEU A 57 24.25 -1.91 -2.12
CA LEU A 57 22.80 -1.79 -2.28
C LEU A 57 22.10 -1.52 -0.95
N ARG A 58 22.47 -2.24 0.11
CA ARG A 58 21.90 -2.02 1.45
C ARG A 58 22.23 -0.63 1.98
N ALA A 59 23.49 -0.19 1.83
CA ALA A 59 23.91 1.15 2.24
C ALA A 59 23.13 2.23 1.46
N ALA A 60 23.00 2.07 0.14
CA ALA A 60 22.26 2.99 -0.69
C ALA A 60 20.76 3.05 -0.36
N LEU A 61 20.13 1.91 -0.10
CA LEU A 61 18.74 1.86 0.34
C LEU A 61 18.55 2.62 1.66
N GLN A 62 19.47 2.45 2.62
CA GLN A 62 19.42 3.14 3.91
C GLN A 62 19.61 4.65 3.74
N GLU A 63 20.61 5.06 2.95
CA GLU A 63 20.86 6.48 2.68
C GLU A 63 19.70 7.17 1.96
N GLU A 64 19.13 6.54 0.93
CA GLU A 64 17.97 7.08 0.23
C GLU A 64 16.73 7.10 1.12
N TRP A 65 16.56 6.10 1.99
CA TRP A 65 15.49 6.07 2.98
C TRP A 65 15.61 7.23 3.97
N ASP A 66 16.80 7.46 4.52
CA ASP A 66 17.07 8.52 5.50
C ASP A 66 17.03 9.92 4.86
N ALA A 67 17.36 10.02 3.57
CA ALA A 67 17.25 11.26 2.80
C ALA A 67 15.80 11.61 2.40
N MET A 68 14.84 10.68 2.55
CA MET A 68 13.45 10.94 2.17
C MET A 68 12.83 12.02 3.06
N PRO A 69 12.33 13.13 2.49
CA PRO A 69 11.67 14.15 3.29
C PRO A 69 10.40 13.59 3.94
N GLN A 70 10.16 13.94 5.20
CA GLN A 70 8.89 13.63 5.90
C GLN A 70 7.65 14.12 5.13
N GLN A 71 7.83 15.15 4.29
CA GLN A 71 6.78 15.66 3.40
C GLN A 71 6.30 14.60 2.40
N THR A 72 7.17 13.70 1.93
CA THR A 72 6.81 12.59 1.05
C THR A 72 5.76 11.69 1.72
N THR A 73 6.06 11.20 2.93
CA THR A 73 5.14 10.37 3.71
C THR A 73 3.84 11.11 4.01
N SER A 74 3.95 12.39 4.39
CA SER A 74 2.78 13.23 4.71
C SER A 74 1.84 13.40 3.50
N ARG A 75 2.40 13.61 2.30
CA ARG A 75 1.62 13.73 1.06
C ARG A 75 0.89 12.43 0.73
N LEU A 76 1.52 11.27 0.95
CA LEU A 76 0.91 9.97 0.71
C LEU A 76 -0.22 9.67 1.68
N VAL A 77 -0.05 9.99 2.97
CA VAL A 77 -1.13 9.85 3.96
C VAL A 77 -2.29 10.79 3.61
N ASN A 78 -2.01 12.03 3.23
CA ASN A 78 -3.05 13.00 2.86
C ASN A 78 -3.77 12.65 1.55
N SER A 79 -3.12 11.92 0.63
CA SER A 79 -3.75 11.48 -0.62
C SER A 79 -4.70 10.28 -0.44
N MET A 80 -4.61 9.56 0.69
CA MET A 80 -5.40 8.34 0.92
C MET A 80 -6.90 8.54 0.79
N ARG A 81 -7.44 9.66 1.29
CA ARG A 81 -8.87 9.96 1.13
C ARG A 81 -9.28 9.98 -0.35
N HIS A 82 -8.46 10.60 -1.20
CA HIS A 82 -8.73 10.70 -2.63
C HIS A 82 -8.57 9.33 -3.32
N ARG A 83 -7.58 8.53 -2.93
CA ARG A 83 -7.38 7.17 -3.45
C ARG A 83 -8.57 6.26 -3.10
N CYS A 84 -9.05 6.32 -1.85
CA CYS A 84 -10.25 5.59 -1.44
C CYS A 84 -11.47 6.03 -2.25
N GLN A 85 -11.66 7.34 -2.46
CA GLN A 85 -12.77 7.85 -3.26
C GLN A 85 -12.68 7.38 -4.71
N ALA A 86 -11.48 7.41 -5.32
CA ALA A 86 -11.28 6.93 -6.68
C ALA A 86 -11.65 5.44 -6.82
N VAL A 87 -11.26 4.59 -5.85
CA VAL A 87 -11.65 3.16 -5.85
C VAL A 87 -13.16 2.99 -5.73
N ILE A 88 -13.83 3.78 -4.87
CA ILE A 88 -15.29 3.77 -4.75
C ILE A 88 -15.93 4.17 -6.07
N ASP A 89 -15.47 5.26 -6.69
CA ASP A 89 -16.01 5.78 -7.94
C ASP A 89 -15.80 4.78 -9.09
N THR A 90 -14.61 4.18 -9.21
CA THR A 90 -14.29 3.16 -10.22
C THR A 90 -15.13 1.90 -10.04
N CYS A 91 -15.41 1.48 -8.80
CA CYS A 91 -16.24 0.30 -8.53
C CYS A 91 -17.75 0.58 -8.73
N LEU A 92 -18.17 1.85 -8.74
CA LEU A 92 -19.55 2.29 -8.99
C LEU A 92 -19.84 2.61 -10.46
N ILE A 93 -18.83 2.63 -11.34
CA ILE A 93 -19.07 2.66 -12.79
C ILE A 93 -19.55 1.26 -13.19
N PRO A 94 -20.75 1.11 -13.80
CA PRO A 94 -21.18 -0.19 -14.27
C PRO A 94 -20.25 -0.61 -15.40
N SER A 95 -19.38 -1.58 -15.12
CA SER A 95 -18.76 -2.39 -16.16
C SER A 95 -19.90 -2.92 -17.04
N PRO A 96 -19.88 -2.73 -18.38
CA PRO A 96 -20.93 -3.20 -19.28
C PRO A 96 -21.08 -4.73 -19.30
N TYR A 97 -20.30 -5.45 -18.49
CA TYR A 97 -20.28 -6.89 -18.35
C TYR A 97 -20.90 -7.44 -17.06
N LEU A 98 -21.38 -6.61 -16.13
CA LEU A 98 -21.97 -7.07 -14.87
C LEU A 98 -23.41 -6.57 -14.72
N THR A 99 -24.36 -7.49 -14.89
CA THR A 99 -25.77 -7.28 -14.54
C THR A 99 -25.89 -7.16 -13.02
N VAL A 100 -26.62 -6.13 -12.58
CA VAL A 100 -26.89 -5.84 -11.17
C VAL A 100 -27.84 -6.89 -10.61
N ASP A 101 -27.33 -7.88 -9.90
CA ASP A 101 -28.15 -8.72 -9.04
C ASP A 101 -28.44 -7.94 -7.75
N THR A 102 -29.73 -7.65 -7.54
CA THR A 102 -30.29 -6.84 -6.45
C THR A 102 -30.28 -7.54 -5.09
N GLU A 103 -29.19 -8.21 -4.73
CA GLU A 103 -28.98 -8.74 -3.38
C GLU A 103 -27.61 -8.33 -2.84
N LEU A 104 -27.66 -7.42 -1.88
CA LEU A 104 -26.54 -6.85 -1.14
C LEU A 104 -25.64 -7.94 -0.56
N ASN A 105 -24.50 -8.20 -1.20
CA ASN A 105 -23.36 -8.80 -0.54
C ASN A 105 -22.15 -7.88 -0.71
N TYR A 106 -21.93 -7.04 0.31
CA TYR A 106 -20.79 -6.11 0.45
C TYR A 106 -19.41 -6.80 0.43
N ASN A 107 -19.35 -8.13 0.28
CA ASN A 107 -18.13 -8.92 0.39
C ASN A 107 -17.40 -9.18 -0.94
N THR A 108 -17.83 -8.58 -2.05
CA THR A 108 -17.19 -8.82 -3.36
C THR A 108 -16.82 -7.52 -4.09
N LEU A 109 -16.32 -6.53 -3.36
CA LEU A 109 -15.61 -5.40 -3.97
C LEU A 109 -14.17 -5.82 -4.29
N ASN A 110 -14.02 -6.70 -5.29
CA ASN A 110 -12.72 -6.96 -5.91
C ASN A 110 -12.56 -5.97 -7.07
N CYS A 111 -11.94 -4.82 -6.80
CA CYS A 111 -11.41 -3.97 -7.85
C CYS A 111 -10.11 -4.64 -8.34
N ALA A 112 -10.14 -5.19 -9.56
CA ALA A 112 -8.96 -5.63 -10.30
C ALA A 112 -8.26 -4.42 -10.95
#